data_AF-A0A8T0ZK78-F1
#
_entry.id   AF-A0A8T0ZK78-F1
#
_cell.length_a   1.000
_cell.length_b   1.000
_cell.length_c   1.000
_cell.angle_alpha   90.00
_cell.angle_beta   90.00
_cell.angle_gamma   90.00
#
_symmetry.space_group_name_H-M   'P 1'
#
loop_
_entity.id
_entity.type
_entity.pdbx_description
1 polymer ?
#
loop_
_entity_poly.entity_id
_entity_poly.type
_entity_poly.pdbx_seq_one_letter_code
_entity_poly.pdbx_strand_id
1 'polypeptide(L)'
;MQHRHQLSPEEKTLVCNVYDYFVAEAKEGRSGGRNSCQRTKEATRFGKNTIFRVLRARNINPDTDFVESTAPSARGRKKLYNESDLNVIVRENHIDFEPSWFIPQLLELVKAHKSKLNYVSHRIANEQGHYLLDTPPYRPELQHI
;
A
#
# COMPACT_ATOMS: atom_id res chain seq x y z
N MET A 1 30.69 -1.90 4.88
CA MET A 1 29.23 -2.04 5.00
C MET A 1 28.88 -3.51 4.75
N GLN A 2 28.26 -4.21 5.69
CA GLN A 2 27.85 -5.59 5.45
C GLN A 2 26.68 -5.61 4.46
N HIS A 3 26.82 -6.40 3.38
CA HIS A 3 25.77 -6.58 2.41
C HIS A 3 24.56 -7.21 3.11
N ARG A 4 23.37 -6.60 2.99
CA ARG A 4 22.16 -7.19 3.55
C ARG A 4 21.87 -8.49 2.79
N HIS A 5 21.68 -9.58 3.51
CA HIS A 5 21.29 -10.87 2.93
C HIS A 5 19.93 -10.73 2.23
N GLN A 6 19.87 -11.13 0.96
CA GLN A 6 18.64 -11.22 0.18
C GLN A 6 18.30 -12.70 0.02
N LEU A 7 17.09 -13.08 0.44
CA LEU A 7 16.70 -14.49 0.40
C LEU A 7 16.57 -14.97 -1.04
N SER A 8 17.20 -16.10 -1.35
CA SER A 8 17.06 -16.80 -2.62
C SER A 8 15.63 -17.35 -2.79
N PRO A 9 15.21 -17.69 -4.02
CA PRO A 9 13.93 -18.35 -4.26
C PRO A 9 13.76 -19.65 -3.46
N GLU A 10 14.84 -20.43 -3.36
CA GLU A 10 14.88 -21.68 -2.60
C GLU A 10 14.70 -21.44 -1.09
N GLU A 11 15.37 -20.43 -0.54
CA GLU A 11 15.21 -20.05 0.87
C GLU A 11 13.78 -19.61 1.19
N LYS A 12 13.13 -18.89 0.26
CA LYS A 12 11.72 -18.49 0.40
C LYS A 12 10.78 -19.69 0.35
N THR A 13 11.04 -20.63 -0.55
CA THR A 13 10.29 -21.89 -0.68
C THR A 13 10.42 -22.74 0.59
N LEU A 14 11.64 -22.86 1.13
CA LEU A 14 11.90 -23.52 2.41
C LEU A 14 11.07 -22.91 3.54
N VAL A 15 11.02 -21.58 3.65
CA VAL A 15 10.21 -20.88 4.66
C VAL A 15 8.74 -21.23 4.53
N CYS A 16 8.20 -21.27 3.32
CA CYS A 16 6.80 -21.65 3.06
C CYS A 16 6.52 -23.10 3.46
N ASN A 17 7.39 -24.03 3.08
CA ASN A 17 7.21 -25.46 3.38
C ASN A 17 7.28 -25.73 4.90
N VAL A 18 8.24 -25.12 5.60
CA VAL A 18 8.37 -25.24 7.06
C VAL A 18 7.16 -24.65 7.76
N TYR A 19 6.66 -23.50 7.28
CA TYR A 19 5.44 -22.91 7.81
C TYR A 19 4.22 -23.83 7.64
N ASP A 20 4.02 -24.39 6.44
CA ASP A 20 2.91 -25.28 6.14
C ASP A 20 2.95 -26.55 7.00
N TYR A 21 4.14 -27.11 7.23
CA TYR A 21 4.35 -28.22 8.16
C TYR A 21 3.84 -27.86 9.57
N PHE A 22 4.23 -26.71 10.11
CA PHE A 22 3.80 -26.28 11.45
C PHE A 22 2.32 -25.87 11.52
N VAL A 23 1.70 -25.49 10.40
CA VAL A 23 0.26 -25.28 10.32
C VAL A 23 -0.47 -26.62 10.32
N ALA A 24 0.02 -27.62 9.58
CA ALA A 24 -0.55 -28.97 9.58
C ALA A 24 -0.46 -29.61 10.98
N GLU A 25 0.70 -29.55 11.64
CA GLU A 25 0.84 -30.05 13.02
C GLU A 25 -0.07 -29.32 14.01
N ALA A 26 -0.30 -28.01 13.82
CA ALA A 26 -1.20 -27.26 14.68
C ALA A 26 -2.66 -27.70 14.52
N LYS A 27 -3.08 -28.07 13.30
CA LYS A 27 -4.40 -28.64 13.05
C LYS A 27 -4.59 -30.00 13.73
N GLU A 28 -3.51 -30.77 13.87
CA GLU A 28 -3.50 -32.05 14.58
C GLU A 28 -3.36 -31.91 16.11
N GLY A 29 -3.35 -30.67 16.64
CA GLY A 29 -3.19 -30.42 18.07
C GLY A 29 -1.76 -30.58 18.61
N ARG A 30 -0.76 -30.81 17.75
CA ARG A 30 0.65 -31.01 18.11
C ARG A 30 1.44 -29.71 18.26
N SER A 31 0.78 -28.54 18.21
CA SER A 31 1.44 -27.23 18.28
C SER A 31 2.00 -26.89 19.67
N GLY A 32 1.48 -27.51 20.74
CA GLY A 32 1.81 -27.15 22.12
C GLY A 32 1.54 -25.67 22.42
N GLY A 33 0.50 -25.09 21.81
CA GLY A 33 0.12 -23.68 21.99
C GLY A 33 1.05 -22.65 21.33
N ARG A 34 2.09 -23.09 20.61
CA ARG A 34 3.04 -22.20 19.93
C ARG A 34 2.56 -21.80 18.54
N ASN A 35 2.75 -20.52 18.20
CA ASN A 35 2.43 -19.98 16.88
C ASN A 35 3.37 -20.55 15.79
N SER A 36 2.80 -21.03 14.68
CA SER A 36 3.54 -21.59 13.53
C SER A 36 4.61 -20.64 12.97
N CYS A 37 4.39 -19.32 12.97
CA CYS A 37 5.40 -18.33 12.55
C CYS A 37 6.60 -18.29 13.50
N GLN A 38 6.38 -18.45 14.80
CA GLN A 38 7.46 -18.47 15.80
C GLN A 38 8.30 -19.74 15.66
N ARG A 39 7.65 -20.89 15.45
CA ARG A 39 8.32 -22.16 15.19
C ARG A 39 9.14 -22.12 13.89
N THR A 40 8.59 -21.47 12.85
CA THR A 40 9.30 -21.26 11.57
C THR A 40 10.54 -20.39 11.76
N LYS A 41 10.48 -19.34 12.59
CA LYS A 41 11.64 -18.50 12.96
C LYS A 41 12.73 -19.35 13.61
N GLU A 42 12.36 -20.16 14.59
CA GLU A 42 13.30 -21.00 15.33
C GLU A 42 13.95 -22.05 14.42
N ALA A 43 13.18 -22.67 13.53
CA ALA A 43 13.66 -23.70 12.60
C ALA A 43 14.54 -23.14 11.48
N THR A 44 14.16 -22.02 10.87
CA THR A 44 14.86 -21.46 9.70
C THR A 44 15.93 -20.44 10.05
N ARG A 45 15.98 -19.99 11.31
CA ARG A 45 16.83 -18.89 11.82
C ARG A 45 16.63 -17.55 11.10
N PHE A 46 15.61 -17.40 10.26
CA PHE A 46 15.24 -16.11 9.69
C PHE A 46 14.44 -15.26 10.67
N GLY A 47 14.63 -13.95 10.63
CA GLY A 47 13.86 -13.02 11.45
C GLY A 47 12.36 -13.11 11.19
N LYS A 48 11.55 -12.85 12.23
CA LYS A 48 10.08 -12.91 12.15
C LYS A 48 9.51 -12.04 11.02
N ASN A 49 10.09 -10.86 10.82
CA ASN A 49 9.71 -9.93 9.75
C ASN A 49 10.03 -10.50 8.36
N THR A 50 11.11 -11.28 8.22
CA THR A 50 11.45 -11.94 6.96
C THR A 50 10.39 -12.98 6.61
N ILE A 51 10.01 -13.82 7.58
CA ILE A 51 8.95 -14.82 7.40
C ILE A 51 7.63 -14.15 6.98
N PHE A 52 7.21 -13.10 7.68
CA PHE A 52 5.99 -12.37 7.31
C PHE A 52 6.05 -11.79 5.89
N ARG A 53 7.20 -11.29 5.44
CA ARG A 53 7.36 -10.77 4.08
C ARG A 53 7.21 -11.88 3.03
N VAL A 54 7.80 -13.05 3.28
CA VAL A 54 7.70 -14.20 2.36
C VAL A 54 6.27 -14.73 2.30
N LEU A 55 5.64 -14.95 3.46
CA LEU A 55 4.25 -15.42 3.52
C LEU A 55 3.27 -14.41 2.91
N ARG A 56 3.51 -13.10 3.09
CA ARG A 56 2.70 -12.08 2.44
C ARG A 56 2.84 -12.13 0.91
N ALA A 57 4.05 -12.34 0.39
CA ALA A 57 4.26 -12.49 -1.04
C ALA A 57 3.50 -13.69 -1.61
N ARG A 58 3.56 -14.85 -0.92
CA ARG A 58 2.77 -16.04 -1.25
C ARG A 58 1.25 -15.80 -1.18
N ASN A 59 0.77 -15.07 -0.18
CA ASN A 59 -0.67 -14.78 -0.06
C ASN A 59 -1.20 -13.87 -1.18
N ILE A 60 -0.34 -13.02 -1.75
CA ILE A 60 -0.73 -12.18 -2.89
C ILE A 60 -0.79 -13.04 -4.17
N ASN A 61 0.15 -13.96 -4.34
CA ASN A 61 0.26 -14.85 -5.50
C ASN A 61 0.58 -16.28 -5.02
N PRO A 62 -0.41 -17.19 -4.93
CA PRO A 62 -0.21 -18.53 -4.37
C PRO A 62 0.76 -19.39 -5.20
N ASP A 63 0.78 -19.19 -6.51
CA ASP A 63 1.67 -19.88 -7.46
C ASP A 63 3.02 -19.15 -7.63
N THR A 64 3.49 -18.45 -6.59
CA THR A 64 4.77 -17.73 -6.66
C THR A 64 5.93 -18.70 -6.56
N ASP A 65 6.64 -18.92 -7.68
CA ASP A 65 7.89 -19.69 -7.71
C ASP A 65 9.10 -18.92 -7.13
N PHE A 66 8.87 -17.69 -6.66
CA PHE A 66 9.87 -16.74 -6.14
C PHE A 66 11.04 -16.45 -7.08
N VAL A 67 10.99 -16.94 -8.33
CA VAL A 67 11.88 -16.60 -9.43
C VAL A 67 11.82 -15.09 -9.60
N GLU A 68 12.95 -14.42 -9.39
CA GLU A 68 12.98 -12.97 -9.29
C GLU A 68 12.40 -12.32 -10.55
N SER A 69 11.35 -11.51 -10.38
CA SER A 69 11.15 -10.37 -11.27
C SER A 69 12.36 -9.47 -11.05
N THR A 70 13.25 -9.40 -12.03
CA THR A 70 14.44 -8.52 -12.07
C THR A 70 14.13 -7.03 -11.89
N ALA A 71 12.86 -6.63 -11.85
CA ALA A 71 12.46 -5.27 -11.52
C ALA A 71 12.57 -5.01 -10.01
N PRO A 72 13.43 -4.07 -9.57
CA PRO A 72 13.43 -3.62 -8.19
C PRO A 72 12.05 -3.08 -7.83
N SER A 73 11.47 -3.53 -6.72
CA SER A 73 10.27 -2.90 -6.15
C SER A 73 10.58 -1.42 -5.93
N ALA A 74 10.01 -0.54 -6.73
CA ALA A 74 10.14 0.90 -6.56
C ALA A 74 9.60 1.29 -5.18
N ARG A 75 10.50 1.43 -4.21
CA ARG A 75 10.17 1.97 -2.88
C ARG A 75 9.80 3.44 -3.06
N GLY A 76 8.59 3.81 -2.65
CA GLY A 76 8.13 5.19 -2.68
C GLY A 76 6.62 5.30 -2.72
N ARG A 77 6.11 6.53 -2.53
CA ARG A 77 4.71 6.86 -2.79
C ARG A 77 4.46 6.68 -4.29
N LYS A 78 3.47 5.86 -4.65
CA LYS A 78 3.02 5.76 -6.04
C LYS A 78 2.60 7.16 -6.50
N LYS A 79 3.07 7.60 -7.67
CA LYS A 79 2.57 8.85 -8.26
C LYS A 79 1.06 8.71 -8.43
N LEU A 80 0.32 9.73 -7.98
CA LEU A 80 -1.14 9.75 -8.07
C LEU A 80 -1.63 9.87 -9.52
N TYR A 81 -0.80 10.48 -10.38
CA TYR A 81 -1.06 10.69 -11.80
C TYR A 81 0.24 10.47 -12.56
N ASN A 82 0.14 9.81 -13.72
CA ASN A 82 1.19 9.85 -14.74
C ASN A 82 1.06 11.16 -15.54
N GLU A 83 2.12 11.56 -16.25
CA GLU A 83 2.09 12.76 -17.12
C GLU A 83 1.00 12.67 -18.19
N SER A 84 0.72 11.45 -18.67
CA SER A 84 -0.41 11.16 -19.57
C SER A 84 -1.77 11.48 -18.95
N ASP A 85 -1.95 11.18 -17.66
CA ASP A 85 -3.24 11.31 -16.97
C ASP A 85 -3.58 12.78 -16.73
N LEU A 86 -2.56 13.60 -16.47
CA LEU A 86 -2.72 15.05 -16.32
C LEU A 86 -3.18 15.69 -17.65
N ASN A 87 -2.60 15.27 -18.78
CA ASN A 87 -2.99 15.78 -20.09
C ASN A 87 -4.45 15.43 -20.46
N VAL A 88 -4.92 14.25 -20.07
CA VAL A 88 -6.32 13.84 -20.26
C VAL A 88 -7.26 14.72 -19.44
N ILE A 89 -6.98 14.89 -18.15
CA ILE A 89 -7.79 15.71 -17.23
C ILE A 89 -7.88 17.16 -17.72
N VAL A 90 -6.79 17.72 -18.23
CA VAL A 90 -6.76 19.11 -18.71
C VAL A 90 -7.59 19.28 -19.99
N ARG A 91 -7.50 18.30 -20.91
CA ARG A 91 -8.31 18.30 -22.15
C ARG A 91 -9.80 18.08 -21.89
N GLU A 92 -10.15 17.15 -20.99
CA GLU A 92 -11.55 16.84 -20.64
C GLU A 92 -12.25 18.02 -19.94
N ASN A 93 -11.51 18.81 -19.16
CA ASN A 93 -12.06 19.99 -18.49
C ASN A 93 -12.03 21.27 -19.35
N HIS A 94 -11.65 21.17 -20.63
CA HIS A 94 -11.51 22.32 -21.54
C HIS A 94 -10.67 23.46 -20.95
N ILE A 95 -9.60 23.13 -20.23
CA ILE A 95 -8.77 24.15 -19.60
C ILE A 95 -7.66 24.53 -20.57
N ASP A 96 -7.63 25.80 -20.98
CA ASP A 96 -6.55 26.35 -21.79
C ASP A 96 -5.24 26.26 -21.00
N PHE A 97 -4.25 25.54 -21.55
CA PHE A 97 -2.92 25.43 -20.96
C PHE A 97 -1.85 25.57 -22.03
N GLU A 98 -0.71 26.15 -21.66
CA GLU A 98 0.44 26.25 -22.55
C GLU A 98 1.24 24.94 -22.49
N PRO A 99 1.60 24.32 -23.63
CA PRO A 99 2.39 23.09 -23.65
C PRO A 99 3.79 23.20 -23.03
N SER A 100 4.29 24.43 -22.82
CA SER A 100 5.58 24.71 -22.20
C SER A 100 5.55 24.67 -20.66
N TRP A 101 4.35 24.59 -20.05
CA TRP A 101 4.20 24.66 -18.60
C TRP A 101 4.76 23.44 -17.88
N PHE A 102 5.44 23.69 -16.77
CA PHE A 102 6.03 22.66 -15.92
C PHE A 102 4.99 22.02 -15.00
N ILE A 103 5.29 20.80 -14.53
CA ILE A 103 4.41 20.00 -13.63
C ILE A 103 3.79 20.81 -12.47
N PRO A 104 4.50 21.73 -11.77
CA PRO A 104 3.89 22.53 -10.71
C PRO A 104 2.73 23.43 -11.18
N GLN A 105 2.87 24.05 -12.36
CA GLN A 105 1.86 24.94 -12.94
C GLN A 105 0.61 24.15 -13.35
N LEU A 106 0.82 22.97 -13.95
CA LEU A 106 -0.27 22.04 -14.27
C LEU A 106 -1.00 21.55 -13.01
N LEU A 107 -0.27 21.30 -11.92
CA LEU A 107 -0.87 20.89 -10.64
C LEU A 107 -1.71 22.01 -10.00
N GLU A 108 -1.30 23.27 -10.11
CA GLU A 108 -2.09 24.42 -9.65
C GLU A 108 -3.36 24.59 -10.47
N LEU A 109 -3.26 24.48 -11.78
CA LEU A 109 -4.39 24.52 -12.71
C LEU A 109 -5.40 23.40 -12.38
N VAL A 110 -4.93 22.17 -12.22
CA VAL A 110 -5.78 21.03 -11.81
C VAL A 110 -6.42 21.28 -10.44
N LYS A 111 -5.69 21.85 -9.46
CA LYS A 111 -6.28 22.19 -8.16
C LYS A 111 -7.39 23.26 -8.27
N ALA A 112 -7.22 24.24 -9.15
CA ALA A 112 -8.19 25.32 -9.35
C ALA A 112 -9.47 24.82 -10.02
N HIS A 113 -9.35 23.89 -10.98
CA HIS A 113 -10.49 23.37 -11.74
C HIS A 113 -11.08 22.08 -11.18
N LYS A 114 -10.42 21.42 -10.22
CA LYS A 114 -10.97 20.23 -9.58
C LYS A 114 -12.21 20.62 -8.79
N SER A 115 -13.35 20.04 -9.17
CA SER A 115 -14.57 20.11 -8.38
C SER A 115 -14.29 19.66 -6.95
N LYS A 116 -14.77 20.42 -5.96
CA LYS A 116 -14.67 20.02 -4.55
C LYS A 116 -15.19 18.59 -4.41
N LEU A 117 -14.45 17.76 -3.67
CA LEU A 117 -14.85 16.39 -3.39
C LEU A 117 -16.20 16.41 -2.69
N ASN A 118 -17.23 15.90 -3.37
CA ASN A 118 -18.55 15.78 -2.80
C ASN A 118 -18.64 14.48 -2.00
N TYR A 119 -18.20 14.53 -0.75
CA TYR A 119 -18.31 13.39 0.14
C TYR A 119 -19.78 13.11 0.46
N VAL A 120 -20.14 11.84 0.59
CA VAL A 120 -21.52 11.42 0.94
C VAL A 120 -21.99 12.10 2.23
N SER A 121 -21.08 12.33 3.18
CA SER A 121 -21.34 13.07 4.42
C SER A 121 -21.80 14.51 4.18
N HIS A 122 -21.16 15.25 3.27
CA HIS A 122 -21.54 16.62 2.91
C HIS A 122 -22.95 16.67 2.32
N ARG A 123 -23.29 15.71 1.44
CA ARG A 123 -24.64 15.64 0.87
C ARG A 123 -25.71 15.41 1.94
N ILE A 124 -25.51 14.41 2.80
CA ILE A 124 -26.45 14.07 3.87
C ILE A 124 -26.61 15.23 4.86
N ALA A 125 -25.50 15.87 5.27
CA ALA A 125 -25.56 17.01 6.18
C ALA A 125 -26.36 18.17 5.58
N ASN A 126 -26.09 18.53 4.32
CA ASN A 126 -26.81 19.62 3.64
C ASN A 126 -28.31 19.31 3.46
N GLU A 127 -28.68 18.05 3.17
CA GLU A 127 -30.08 17.62 3.09
C GLU A 127 -30.83 17.81 4.43
N GLN A 128 -30.12 17.68 5.55
CA GLN A 128 -30.65 17.90 6.90
C GLN A 128 -30.48 19.36 7.39
N GLY A 129 -30.01 20.27 6.53
CA GLY A 129 -29.78 21.68 6.89
C GLY A 129 -28.54 21.91 7.76
N HIS A 130 -27.63 20.94 7.83
CA HIS A 130 -26.37 21.02 8.57
C HIS A 130 -25.19 21.32 7.66
N TYR A 131 -24.25 22.12 8.17
CA TYR A 131 -23.00 22.46 7.48
C TYR A 131 -21.83 21.71 8.10
N LEU A 132 -21.06 20.99 7.27
CA LEU A 132 -19.86 20.25 7.70
C LEU A 132 -18.59 21.08 7.49
N LEU A 133 -17.79 21.20 8.54
CA LEU A 133 -16.46 21.82 8.51
C LEU A 133 -15.39 20.74 8.40
N ASP A 134 -14.66 20.72 7.28
CA ASP A 134 -13.52 19.83 7.10
C ASP A 134 -12.28 20.42 7.78
N THR A 135 -12.13 20.23 9.09
CA THR A 135 -10.94 20.67 9.82
C THR A 135 -9.80 19.67 9.67
N PRO A 136 -8.55 20.12 9.45
CA PRO A 136 -7.40 19.23 9.44
C PRO A 136 -7.33 18.40 10.74
N PRO A 137 -6.92 17.12 10.68
CA PRO A 137 -6.99 16.18 11.80
C PRO A 137 -6.16 16.57 13.05
N TYR A 138 -5.38 17.65 12.98
CA TYR A 138 -4.51 18.12 14.06
C TYR A 138 -4.65 19.62 14.36
N ARG A 139 -5.78 20.25 13.98
CA ARG A 139 -6.08 21.64 14.36
C ARG A 139 -7.43 21.75 15.06
N PRO A 140 -7.56 21.23 16.28
CA PRO A 140 -8.79 21.36 17.07
C PRO A 140 -9.13 22.83 17.36
N GLU A 141 -8.16 23.74 17.34
CA GLU A 141 -8.36 25.19 17.51
C GLU A 141 -9.24 25.84 16.42
N LEU A 142 -9.46 25.15 15.29
CA LEU A 142 -10.31 25.63 14.20
C LEU A 142 -11.77 25.14 14.33
N GLN A 143 -12.09 24.36 15.35
CA GLN A 143 -13.45 23.92 15.64
C GLN A 143 -14.13 25.00 16.50
N HIS A 144 -15.00 25.81 15.88
CA HIS A 144 -15.84 26.74 16.63
C HIS A 144 -16.82 25.93 17.49
N ILE A 145 -16.74 26.11 18.82
CA ILE A 145 -17.68 25.56 19.82
C ILE A 145 -18.93 26.42 19.86
#